data_AF-A0A662GI96-F1
#
_entry.id   AF-A0A662GI96-F1
#
_cell.length_a   1.000
_cell.length_b   1.000
_cell.length_c   1.000
_cell.angle_alpha   90.00
_cell.angle_beta   90.00
_cell.angle_gamma   90.00
#
_symmetry.space_group_name_H-M   'P 1'
#
loop_
_entity.id
_entity.type
_entity.pdbx_description
1 polymer ?
#
loop_
_entity_poly.entity_id
_entity_poly.type
_entity_poly.pdbx_seq_one_letter_code
_entity_poly.pdbx_strand_id
1 'polypeptide(L)'
;MDISEKLKKGYEIAQWCDNPWSPEGKERYENALKKFGELLKHPWLAELASGKISILDLGAGRGIGGVALAKTLIDKDVEVELTMVDLRERVQ
;
A
#
# COMPACT_ATOMS: atom_id res chain seq x y z
N MET A 1 5.58 -29.23 9.24
CA MET A 1 5.24 -27.80 9.11
C MET A 1 3.78 -27.67 8.80
N ASP A 2 3.06 -27.04 9.72
CA ASP A 2 1.70 -26.55 9.51
C ASP A 2 1.66 -25.53 8.36
N ILE A 3 0.47 -25.30 7.78
CA ILE A 3 0.31 -24.35 6.67
C ILE A 3 0.71 -22.93 7.06
N SER A 4 0.46 -22.52 8.30
CA SER A 4 0.86 -21.21 8.82
C SER A 4 2.39 -21.04 8.79
N GLU A 5 3.13 -22.06 9.19
CA GLU A 5 4.60 -22.04 9.15
C GLU A 5 5.14 -22.00 7.71
N LYS A 6 4.49 -22.73 6.78
CA LYS A 6 4.87 -22.69 5.35
C LYS A 6 4.67 -21.29 4.76
N LEU A 7 3.57 -20.63 5.11
CA LEU A 7 3.29 -19.26 4.68
C LEU A 7 4.30 -18.28 5.26
N LYS A 8 4.58 -18.34 6.57
CA LYS A 8 5.61 -17.49 7.22
C LYS A 8 6.96 -17.62 6.50
N LYS A 9 7.40 -18.85 6.27
CA LYS A 9 8.66 -19.12 5.56
C LYS A 9 8.63 -18.65 4.09
N GLY A 10 7.49 -18.77 3.41
CA GLY A 10 7.30 -18.23 2.07
C GLY A 10 7.45 -16.71 2.03
N TYR A 11 6.84 -16.00 2.99
CA TYR A 11 6.99 -14.55 3.13
C TYR A 11 8.44 -14.14 3.42
N GLU A 12 9.20 -14.97 4.13
CA GLU A 12 10.61 -14.68 4.43
C GLU A 12 11.57 -14.85 3.24
N ILE A 13 11.20 -15.68 2.26
CA ILE A 13 12.08 -15.99 1.13
C ILE A 13 11.86 -15.00 -0.02
N ALA A 14 10.61 -14.56 -0.21
CA ALA A 14 10.27 -13.69 -1.31
C ALA A 14 10.80 -12.27 -1.08
N GLN A 15 11.50 -11.72 -2.07
CA GLN A 15 11.87 -10.31 -2.09
C GLN A 15 10.65 -9.47 -2.50
N TRP A 16 9.89 -9.01 -1.50
CA TRP A 16 8.69 -8.22 -1.75
C TRP A 16 8.99 -6.77 -2.18
N CYS A 17 10.26 -6.35 -2.16
CA CYS A 17 10.65 -4.95 -2.42
C CYS A 17 9.78 -3.96 -1.63
N ASP A 18 9.42 -4.33 -0.39
CA ASP A 18 8.50 -3.58 0.45
C ASP A 18 9.23 -2.60 1.37
N ASN A 19 10.56 -2.63 1.45
CA ASN A 19 11.37 -1.64 2.16
C ASN A 19 11.49 -0.34 1.34
N PRO A 20 10.78 0.75 1.69
CA PRO A 20 10.79 1.99 0.89
C PRO A 20 12.14 2.74 0.95
N TRP A 21 13.05 2.36 1.85
CA TRP A 21 14.39 2.92 1.94
C TRP A 21 15.42 2.17 1.07
N SER A 22 15.07 1.00 0.52
CA SER A 22 15.90 0.35 -0.51
C SER A 22 15.64 0.99 -1.88
N PRO A 23 16.59 0.92 -2.84
CA PRO A 23 16.38 1.41 -4.20
C PRO A 23 15.13 0.80 -4.86
N GLU A 24 14.95 -0.51 -4.74
CA GLU A 24 13.85 -1.26 -5.36
C GLU A 24 12.50 -0.95 -4.70
N GLY A 25 12.47 -0.79 -3.38
CA GLY A 25 11.24 -0.42 -2.68
C GLY A 25 10.87 1.05 -2.88
N LYS A 26 11.85 1.94 -3.00
CA LYS A 26 11.63 3.32 -3.42
C LYS A 26 11.03 3.36 -4.83
N GLU A 27 11.61 2.62 -5.77
CA GLU A 27 11.07 2.51 -7.14
C GLU A 27 9.64 1.94 -7.12
N ARG A 28 9.37 0.91 -6.30
CA ARG A 28 8.03 0.34 -6.14
C ARG A 28 7.03 1.39 -5.63
N TYR A 29 7.42 2.20 -4.66
CA TYR A 29 6.59 3.27 -4.10
C TYR A 29 6.33 4.39 -5.14
N GLU A 30 7.35 4.86 -5.84
CA GLU A 30 7.20 5.88 -6.89
C GLU A 30 6.30 5.39 -8.03
N ASN A 31 6.45 4.13 -8.43
CA ASN A 31 5.55 3.50 -9.40
C ASN A 31 4.11 3.39 -8.89
N ALA A 32 3.91 3.11 -7.60
CA ALA A 32 2.58 3.07 -6.99
C ALA A 32 1.93 4.47 -6.99
N LEU A 33 2.68 5.52 -6.62
CA LEU A 33 2.21 6.92 -6.70
C LEU A 33 1.73 7.26 -8.11
N LYS A 34 2.52 6.92 -9.14
CA LYS A 34 2.14 7.15 -10.54
C LYS A 34 0.86 6.41 -10.90
N LYS A 35 0.76 5.11 -10.56
CA LYS A 35 -0.41 4.29 -10.87
C LYS A 35 -1.68 4.79 -10.19
N PHE A 36 -1.61 5.13 -8.89
CA PHE A 36 -2.76 5.68 -8.18
C PHE A 36 -3.13 7.08 -8.66
N GLY A 37 -2.14 7.91 -8.99
CA GLY A 37 -2.36 9.22 -9.60
C GLY A 37 -3.14 9.13 -10.92
N GLU A 38 -2.84 8.16 -11.77
CA GLU A 38 -3.62 7.89 -12.99
C GLU A 38 -5.00 7.28 -12.66
N LEU A 39 -5.06 6.34 -11.73
CA LEU A 39 -6.31 5.67 -11.34
C LEU A 39 -7.34 6.67 -10.79
N LEU A 40 -6.91 7.66 -10.01
CA LEU A 40 -7.76 8.72 -9.47
C LEU A 40 -8.29 9.70 -10.51
N LYS A 41 -7.81 9.63 -11.77
CA LYS A 41 -8.42 10.37 -12.89
C LYS A 41 -9.60 9.62 -13.50
N HIS A 42 -9.75 8.32 -13.20
CA HIS A 42 -10.87 7.55 -13.71
C HIS A 42 -12.18 8.10 -13.12
N PRO A 43 -13.22 8.40 -13.94
CA PRO A 43 -14.43 9.09 -13.49
C PRO A 43 -15.07 8.47 -12.24
N TRP A 44 -15.23 7.14 -12.24
CA TRP A 44 -15.77 6.41 -11.09
C TRP A 44 -15.00 6.64 -9.79
N LEU A 45 -13.67 6.74 -9.83
CA LEU A 45 -12.86 6.93 -8.63
C LEU A 45 -12.76 8.41 -8.25
N ALA A 46 -12.73 9.30 -9.23
CA ALA A 46 -12.67 10.75 -9.03
C ALA A 46 -13.89 11.26 -8.25
N GLU A 47 -15.08 10.72 -8.52
CA GLU A 47 -16.31 11.05 -7.79
C GLU A 47 -16.25 10.65 -6.31
N LEU A 48 -15.53 9.58 -5.98
CA LEU A 48 -15.34 9.09 -4.61
C LEU A 48 -14.20 9.82 -3.88
N ALA A 49 -13.33 10.52 -4.61
CA ALA A 49 -12.12 11.15 -4.11
C ALA A 49 -12.37 12.56 -3.52
N SER A 50 -13.35 12.70 -2.63
CA SER A 50 -13.67 13.99 -1.99
C SER A 50 -14.06 13.84 -0.52
N GLY A 51 -13.91 14.93 0.26
CA GLY A 51 -14.22 14.94 1.68
C GLY A 51 -13.24 14.10 2.50
N LYS A 52 -13.78 13.22 3.35
CA LYS A 52 -13.00 12.30 4.19
C LYS A 52 -13.12 10.86 3.68
N ILE A 53 -11.98 10.23 3.44
CA ILE A 53 -11.89 8.84 2.96
C ILE A 53 -11.13 7.99 3.97
N SER A 54 -11.76 6.88 4.36
CA SER A 54 -11.11 5.82 5.13
C SER A 54 -10.61 4.72 4.18
N ILE A 55 -9.32 4.40 4.27
CA ILE A 55 -8.66 3.37 3.47
C ILE A 55 -8.30 2.19 4.38
N LEU A 56 -8.64 0.98 3.94
CA LEU A 56 -8.21 -0.27 4.56
C LEU A 56 -7.21 -0.98 3.63
N ASP A 57 -5.94 -1.03 4.03
CA ASP A 57 -4.88 -1.75 3.31
C ASP A 57 -4.71 -3.16 3.91
N LEU A 58 -5.10 -4.18 3.14
CA LEU A 58 -5.08 -5.59 3.56
C LEU A 58 -3.81 -6.28 3.04
N GLY A 59 -3.07 -6.92 3.94
CA GLY A 59 -1.75 -7.47 3.60
C GLY A 59 -0.74 -6.36 3.38
N ALA A 60 -0.83 -5.29 4.19
CA ALA A 60 -0.15 -4.03 3.97
C ALA A 60 1.38 -4.16 3.93
N GLY A 61 1.95 -5.16 4.61
CA GLY A 61 3.39 -5.28 4.80
C GLY A 61 3.96 -4.02 5.41
N ARG A 62 4.93 -3.41 4.72
CA ARG A 62 5.51 -2.13 5.09
C ARG A 62 4.71 -0.91 4.63
N GLY A 63 3.53 -1.11 4.03
CA GLY A 63 2.55 -0.07 3.75
C GLY A 63 2.72 0.69 2.44
N ILE A 64 3.58 0.23 1.50
CA ILE A 64 3.82 0.93 0.23
C ILE A 64 2.52 1.25 -0.51
N GLY A 65 1.59 0.29 -0.58
CA GLY A 65 0.33 0.44 -1.31
C GLY A 65 -0.60 1.48 -0.66
N GLY A 66 -0.97 1.25 0.60
CA GLY A 66 -1.85 2.14 1.35
C GLY A 66 -1.31 3.56 1.47
N VAL A 67 -0.01 3.71 1.77
CA VAL A 67 0.62 5.04 1.87
C VAL A 67 0.66 5.75 0.52
N ALA A 68 0.95 5.05 -0.58
CA ALA A 68 0.95 5.68 -1.90
C ALA A 68 -0.44 6.20 -2.29
N LEU A 69 -1.49 5.39 -2.10
CA LEU A 69 -2.86 5.82 -2.39
C LEU A 69 -3.27 7.00 -1.50
N ALA A 70 -3.01 6.90 -0.19
CA ALA A 70 -3.29 7.97 0.77
C ALA A 70 -2.58 9.27 0.36
N LYS A 71 -1.30 9.20 0.00
CA LYS A 71 -0.53 10.37 -0.43
C LYS A 71 -1.13 11.03 -1.68
N THR A 72 -1.51 10.24 -2.67
CA THR A 72 -2.11 10.77 -3.91
C THR A 72 -3.48 11.43 -3.70
N LEU A 73 -4.24 10.98 -2.70
CA LEU A 73 -5.49 11.59 -2.28
C LEU A 73 -5.25 12.89 -1.49
N ILE A 74 -4.29 12.88 -0.57
CA ILE A 74 -3.87 14.08 0.18
C ILE A 74 -3.39 15.18 -0.76
N ASP A 75 -2.65 14.83 -1.83
CA ASP A 75 -2.22 15.79 -2.86
C ASP A 75 -3.37 16.43 -3.65
N LYS A 76 -4.59 15.89 -3.50
CA LYS A 76 -5.83 16.42 -4.06
C LYS A 76 -6.72 17.07 -3.00
N ASP A 77 -6.17 17.40 -1.84
CA ASP A 77 -6.86 18.06 -0.72
C ASP A 77 -7.98 17.19 -0.09
N VAL A 78 -7.80 15.87 -0.12
CA VAL A 78 -8.70 14.90 0.52
C VAL A 78 -8.20 14.55 1.92
N GLU A 79 -9.08 14.56 2.91
CA GLU A 79 -8.76 14.05 4.25
C GLU A 79 -8.73 12.51 4.22
N VAL A 80 -7.63 11.90 4.63
CA VAL A 80 -7.45 10.45 4.55
C VAL A 80 -7.17 9.85 5.93
N GLU A 81 -7.89 8.79 6.25
CA GLU A 81 -7.63 7.91 7.38
C GLU A 81 -7.18 6.54 6.85
N LEU A 82 -5.91 6.19 7.05
CA LEU A 82 -5.35 4.92 6.59
C LEU A 82 -5.24 3.91 7.74
N THR A 83 -5.94 2.79 7.62
CA THR A 83 -5.77 1.61 8.46
C THR A 83 -5.01 0.53 7.69
N MET A 84 -3.88 0.09 8.22
CA MET A 84 -3.06 -0.98 7.63
C MET A 84 -3.21 -2.25 8.46
N VAL A 85 -3.53 -3.36 7.81
CA VAL A 85 -3.70 -4.67 8.45
C VAL A 85 -2.80 -5.69 7.76
N ASP A 86 -2.02 -6.42 8.55
CA ASP A 86 -1.24 -7.55 8.08
C ASP A 86 -1.29 -8.68 9.11
N LEU A 87 -1.30 -9.93 8.62
CA LEU A 87 -1.26 -11.12 9.48
C LEU A 87 0.17 -11.40 9.99
N ARG A 88 1.18 -10.82 9.34
CA ARG A 88 2.58 -10.99 9.73
C ARG A 88 2.88 -10.17 10.98
N GLU A 89 3.33 -10.85 12.02
CA GLU A 89 3.87 -10.21 13.22
C GLU A 89 5.15 -9.40 12.95
N ARG A 90 5.88 -9.75 11.88
CA ARG A 90 7.10 -9.07 11.45
C ARG A 90 7.09 -8.88 9.94
N VAL A 91 7.41 -7.66 9.53
CA VAL A 91 7.65 -7.29 8.14
C VAL A 91 9.16 -7.23 7.93
N GLN A 92 9.65 -7.95 6.91
CA GLN A 92 11.08 -8.13 6.63
C GLN A 92 11.76 -6.85 6.24
#